data_AF-A0A3P7JQ25-F1
#
_entry.id   AF-A0A3P7JQ25-F1
#
_cell.length_a   1.000
_cell.length_b   1.000
_cell.length_c   1.000
_cell.angle_alpha   90.00
_cell.angle_beta   90.00
_cell.angle_gamma   90.00
#
_symmetry.space_group_name_H-M   'P 1'
#
loop_
_entity.id
_entity.type
_entity.pdbx_description
1 polymer ?
#
loop_
_entity_poly.entity_id
_entity_poly.type
_entity_poly.pdbx_seq_one_letter_code
_entity_poly.pdbx_strand_id
1 'polypeptide(L)'
;MRLSPVDRIFTRIGANDRLICGQSTFFVELRETLVILRNATKHSLVLIDELGRGTSTFDGTAIASAVLSDISRRIRCRSFFSTHYHSLCRSASVNPNIALAHMVCLHQVSCK
;
A
#
# COMPACT_ATOMS: atom_id res chain seq x y z
N MET A 1 -22.46 -9.60 8.12
CA MET A 1 -21.21 -8.80 8.04
C MET A 1 -20.63 -8.68 9.45
N ARG A 2 -19.35 -9.04 9.68
CA ARG A 2 -18.71 -8.98 10.99
C ARG A 2 -17.59 -7.94 10.95
N LEU A 3 -17.68 -6.91 11.78
CA LEU A 3 -16.66 -5.87 11.93
C LEU A 3 -15.88 -6.10 13.22
N SER A 4 -14.62 -5.71 13.23
CA SER A 4 -13.76 -5.78 14.42
C SER A 4 -13.23 -4.37 14.72
N PRO A 5 -13.31 -3.89 15.98
CA PRO A 5 -12.89 -2.54 16.35
C PRO A 5 -11.49 -2.18 15.84
N VAL A 6 -11.31 -0.95 15.40
CA VAL A 6 -10.03 -0.37 14.97
C VAL A 6 -9.75 0.85 15.84
N ASP A 7 -8.50 1.06 16.25
CA ASP A 7 -8.12 2.24 17.03
C ASP A 7 -7.93 3.47 16.12
N ARG A 8 -7.27 3.28 14.97
CA ARG A 8 -7.06 4.32 13.94
C ARG A 8 -7.08 3.72 12.54
N ILE A 9 -7.54 4.53 11.59
CA ILE A 9 -7.49 4.23 10.16
C ILE A 9 -6.45 5.15 9.52
N PHE A 10 -5.46 4.56 8.86
CA PHE A 10 -4.43 5.24 8.10
C PHE A 10 -4.69 5.04 6.62
N THR A 11 -4.57 6.12 5.85
CA THR A 11 -4.77 6.07 4.39
C THR A 11 -3.65 6.82 3.70
N ARG A 12 -2.94 6.12 2.81
CA ARG A 12 -2.21 6.71 1.70
C ARG A 12 -2.92 6.24 0.44
N ILE A 13 -3.89 7.01 -0.01
CA ILE A 13 -4.64 6.76 -1.24
C ILE A 13 -4.45 7.99 -2.11
N GLY A 14 -4.13 7.79 -3.38
CA GLY A 14 -3.87 8.90 -4.30
C GLY A 14 -5.10 9.79 -4.41
N ALA A 15 -5.02 10.99 -3.84
CA ALA A 15 -6.00 12.05 -4.03
C ALA A 15 -5.25 13.25 -4.60
N ASN A 16 -5.57 13.58 -5.85
CA ASN A 16 -5.14 14.75 -6.64
C ASN A 16 -3.91 15.48 -6.10
N ASP A 17 -2.79 15.28 -6.80
CA ASP A 17 -1.50 15.93 -6.60
C ASP A 17 -1.67 17.32 -5.98
N ARG A 18 -1.22 17.50 -4.74
CA ARG A 18 -1.01 18.83 -4.16
C ARG A 18 0.17 19.48 -4.90
N LEU A 19 -0.02 19.83 -6.18
CA LEU A 19 0.93 20.58 -7.01
C LEU A 19 1.23 21.96 -6.41
N ILE A 20 0.43 22.43 -5.45
CA ILE A 20 0.34 23.83 -5.03
C ILE A 20 1.35 24.22 -3.92
N CYS A 21 2.15 23.28 -3.37
CA CYS A 21 3.02 23.59 -2.21
C CYS A 21 4.54 23.57 -2.46
N GLY A 22 5.02 23.41 -3.70
CA GLY A 22 6.47 23.45 -4.00
C GLY A 22 7.30 22.32 -3.37
N GLN A 23 6.66 21.28 -2.86
CA GLN A 23 7.30 20.09 -2.30
C GLN A 23 7.19 18.92 -3.30
N SER A 24 8.23 18.08 -3.36
CA SER A 24 8.20 16.87 -4.18
C SER A 24 7.05 15.97 -3.74
N THR A 25 6.19 15.56 -4.68
CA THR A 25 5.09 14.62 -4.43
C THR A 25 5.61 13.35 -3.76
N PHE A 26 6.75 12.83 -4.23
CA PHE A 26 7.40 11.66 -3.64
C PHE A 26 7.82 11.87 -2.18
N PHE A 27 8.33 13.05 -1.83
CA PHE A 27 8.66 13.37 -0.44
C PHE A 27 7.42 13.38 0.46
N VAL A 28 6.31 13.95 -0.02
CA VAL A 28 5.04 13.98 0.73
C VAL A 28 4.54 12.54 0.96
N GLU A 29 4.58 11.70 -0.06
CA GLU A 29 4.19 10.29 0.02
C GLU A 29 5.01 9.51 1.06
N LEU A 30 6.34 9.68 1.05
CA LEU A 30 7.21 9.02 2.02
C LEU A 30 7.00 9.54 3.43
N ARG A 31 6.73 10.84 3.59
CA ARG A 31 6.43 11.44 4.88
C ARG A 31 5.11 10.92 5.44
N GLU A 32 4.07 10.78 4.62
CA GLU A 32 2.80 10.16 5.01
C GLU A 32 3.04 8.71 5.43
N THR A 33 3.79 7.94 4.64
CA THR A 33 4.15 6.55 4.96
C THR A 33 4.91 6.45 6.29
N LEU A 34 5.84 7.37 6.56
CA LEU A 34 6.54 7.45 7.85
C LEU A 34 5.56 7.66 9.02
N VAL A 35 4.57 8.53 8.87
CA VAL A 35 3.54 8.76 9.89
C VAL A 35 2.76 7.48 10.16
N ILE A 36 2.41 6.73 9.12
CA ILE A 36 1.75 5.42 9.26
C ILE A 36 2.64 4.46 10.05
N LEU A 37 3.90 4.26 9.62
CA LEU A 37 4.81 3.29 10.24
C LEU A 37 5.18 3.58 11.70
N ARG A 38 5.16 4.87 12.10
CA ARG A 38 5.45 5.29 13.48
C ARG A 38 4.26 5.18 14.41
N ASN A 39 3.04 5.39 13.91
CA ASN A 39 1.85 5.51 14.75
C ASN A 39 0.91 4.30 14.67
N ALA A 40 0.98 3.50 13.61
CA ALA A 40 0.14 2.32 13.47
C ALA A 40 0.41 1.30 14.59
N THR A 41 -0.67 0.77 15.14
CA THR A 41 -0.63 -0.30 16.13
C THR A 41 -1.18 -1.59 15.51
N LYS A 42 -1.00 -2.72 16.19
CA LYS A 42 -1.64 -4.00 15.87
C LYS A 42 -3.16 -3.89 15.60
N HIS A 43 -3.86 -2.95 16.23
CA HIS A 43 -5.31 -2.80 16.13
C HIS A 43 -5.74 -1.84 15.02
N SER A 44 -4.79 -1.15 14.38
CA SER A 44 -5.06 -0.19 13.32
C SER A 44 -5.44 -0.85 11.99
N LEU A 45 -6.07 -0.07 11.13
CA LEU A 45 -6.32 -0.40 9.73
C LEU A 45 -5.47 0.51 8.85
N VAL A 46 -4.67 -0.07 7.97
CA VAL A 46 -3.78 0.67 7.07
C VAL A 46 -4.17 0.42 5.61
N LEU A 47 -4.42 1.48 4.85
CA LEU A 47 -4.70 1.43 3.42
C LEU A 47 -3.56 2.15 2.69
N ILE A 48 -2.82 1.44 1.87
CA ILE A 48 -1.74 2.01 1.04
C ILE A 48 -2.05 1.66 -0.41
N ASP A 49 -2.08 2.68 -1.25
CA ASP A 49 -2.23 2.57 -2.69
C ASP A 49 -0.93 2.98 -3.38
N GLU A 50 -0.56 2.34 -4.47
CA GLU A 50 0.56 2.64 -5.38
C GLU A 50 1.81 3.33 -4.78
N LEU A 51 2.36 2.81 -3.67
CA LEU A 51 3.55 3.37 -3.05
C LEU A 51 4.78 3.18 -3.96
N GLY A 52 5.56 4.25 -4.17
CA GLY A 52 6.82 4.20 -4.93
C GLY A 52 6.74 4.65 -6.39
N ARG A 53 5.57 5.12 -6.85
CA ARG A 53 5.34 5.57 -8.25
C ARG A 53 6.19 6.78 -8.66
N GLY A 54 6.62 7.62 -7.71
CA GLY A 54 7.36 8.86 -7.97
C GLY A 54 8.89 8.75 -8.08
N THR A 55 9.45 7.54 -8.22
CA THR A 55 10.90 7.28 -8.29
C THR A 55 11.23 6.18 -9.31
N SER A 56 12.52 5.84 -9.48
CA SER A 56 12.97 4.72 -10.31
C SER A 56 12.24 3.43 -9.95
N THR A 57 11.90 2.60 -10.93
CA THR A 57 11.14 1.35 -10.72
C THR A 57 11.78 0.43 -9.67
N PHE A 58 13.11 0.32 -9.69
CA PHE A 58 13.85 -0.51 -8.73
C PHE A 58 13.77 0.05 -7.31
N ASP A 59 14.00 1.36 -7.16
CA ASP A 59 13.93 2.05 -5.86
C ASP A 59 12.51 2.05 -5.30
N GLY A 60 11.50 2.28 -6.14
CA GLY A 60 10.08 2.24 -5.78
C GLY A 60 9.66 0.85 -5.30
N THR A 61 10.08 -0.19 -6.02
CA THR A 61 9.83 -1.58 -5.61
C THR A 61 10.53 -1.92 -4.29
N ALA A 62 11.77 -1.47 -4.11
CA ALA A 62 12.54 -1.72 -2.88
C ALA A 62 11.89 -1.05 -1.66
N ILE A 63 11.47 0.21 -1.80
CA ILE A 63 10.75 0.95 -0.75
C ILE A 63 9.42 0.26 -0.43
N ALA A 64 8.61 -0.05 -1.45
CA ALA A 64 7.33 -0.72 -1.26
C ALA A 64 7.49 -2.08 -0.56
N SER A 65 8.52 -2.85 -0.93
CA SER A 65 8.86 -4.12 -0.30
C SER A 65 9.25 -3.96 1.17
N ALA A 66 10.11 -2.98 1.48
CA ALA A 66 10.53 -2.72 2.85
C ALA A 66 9.34 -2.31 3.74
N VAL A 67 8.47 -1.43 3.24
CA VAL A 67 7.28 -0.96 3.96
C VAL A 67 6.29 -2.11 4.19
N LEU A 68 6.00 -2.91 3.16
CA LEU A 68 5.12 -4.07 3.28
C LEU A 68 5.67 -5.10 4.29
N SER A 69 6.97 -5.36 4.26
CA SER A 69 7.65 -6.27 5.20
C SER A 69 7.56 -5.76 6.63
N ASP A 70 7.77 -4.46 6.85
CA ASP A 70 7.71 -3.84 8.18
C ASP A 70 6.30 -3.86 8.77
N ILE A 71 5.28 -3.54 7.96
CA ILE A 71 3.86 -3.69 8.35
C ILE A 71 3.57 -5.14 8.71
N SER A 72 4.01 -6.09 7.90
CA SER A 72 3.72 -7.52 8.08
C SER A 72 4.42 -8.15 9.28
N ARG A 73 5.67 -7.76 9.57
CA ARG A 73 6.50 -8.39 10.60
C ARG A 73 6.48 -7.64 11.93
N ARG A 74 6.63 -6.32 11.90
CA ARG A 74 6.76 -5.49 13.11
C ARG A 74 5.42 -5.00 13.62
N ILE A 75 4.61 -4.39 12.76
CA ILE A 75 3.35 -3.74 13.18
C ILE A 75 2.22 -4.76 13.33
N ARG A 76 2.13 -5.71 12.38
CA ARG A 76 1.14 -6.80 12.33
C ARG A 76 -0.30 -6.32 12.43
N CYS A 77 -0.59 -5.17 11.82
CA CYS A 77 -1.93 -4.61 11.74
C CYS A 77 -2.71 -5.16 10.54
N ARG A 78 -4.01 -4.86 10.48
CA ARG A 78 -4.81 -5.15 9.29
C ARG A 78 -4.45 -4.13 8.21
N SER A 79 -4.12 -4.60 7.01
CA SER A 79 -3.68 -3.71 5.94
C SER A 79 -4.13 -4.15 4.55
N PHE A 80 -4.47 -3.18 3.71
CA PHE A 80 -4.58 -3.34 2.27
C PHE A 80 -3.44 -2.57 1.59
N PHE A 81 -2.74 -3.26 0.70
CA PHE A 81 -1.62 -2.70 -0.05
C PHE A 81 -1.86 -2.95 -1.54
N SER A 82 -2.19 -1.90 -2.27
CA SER A 82 -2.38 -1.92 -3.72
C SER A 82 -1.07 -1.54 -4.41
N THR A 83 -0.71 -2.27 -5.46
CA THR A 83 0.53 -2.06 -6.20
C THR A 83 0.42 -2.59 -7.63
N HIS A 84 1.14 -1.95 -8.55
CA HIS A 84 1.37 -2.45 -9.90
C HIS A 84 2.66 -3.29 -10.02
N TYR A 85 3.46 -3.38 -8.95
CA TYR A 85 4.71 -4.14 -8.94
C TYR A 85 4.46 -5.64 -8.81
N HIS A 86 4.44 -6.34 -9.94
CA HIS A 86 4.25 -7.79 -10.00
C HIS A 86 5.39 -8.57 -9.31
N SER A 87 6.62 -8.06 -9.39
CA SER A 87 7.79 -8.60 -8.70
C SER A 87 7.60 -8.59 -7.18
N LEU A 88 7.00 -7.53 -6.64
CA LEU A 88 6.68 -7.41 -5.22
C LEU A 88 5.66 -8.46 -4.79
N CYS A 89 4.57 -8.64 -5.56
CA CYS A 89 3.58 -9.69 -5.28
C CYS A 89 4.21 -11.08 -5.21
N ARG A 90 5.11 -11.40 -6.15
CA ARG A 90 5.82 -12.69 -6.17
C ARG A 90 6.74 -12.88 -4.96
N SER A 91 7.41 -11.83 -4.49
CA SER A 91 8.26 -11.89 -3.30
C SER A 91 7.44 -11.96 -2.01
N ALA A 92 6.30 -11.27 -1.96
CA ALA A 92 5.45 -11.18 -0.78
C ALA A 92 4.68 -12.48 -0.48
N SER A 93 4.44 -13.32 -1.48
CA SER A 93 3.73 -14.61 -1.33
C SER A 93 4.40 -15.60 -0.37
N VAL A 94 5.69 -15.42 -0.09
CA VAL A 94 6.45 -16.25 0.85
C VAL A 94 6.08 -15.96 2.30
N ASN A 95 5.50 -14.80 2.59
CA ASN A 95 5.16 -14.40 3.95
C ASN A 95 3.75 -14.90 4.33
N PRO A 96 3.60 -15.70 5.39
CA PRO A 96 2.31 -16.29 5.77
C PRO A 96 1.27 -15.25 6.24
N ASN A 97 1.69 -14.03 6.59
CA ASN A 97 0.80 -12.95 6.99
C ASN A 97 0.30 -12.11 5.80
N ILE A 98 0.69 -12.45 4.56
CA ILE A 98 0.33 -11.70 3.35
C ILE A 98 -0.50 -12.61 2.44
N ALA A 99 -1.73 -12.19 2.17
CA ALA A 99 -2.59 -12.83 1.18
C ALA A 99 -2.61 -11.99 -0.10
N LEU A 100 -2.32 -12.63 -1.23
CA LEU A 100 -2.41 -11.97 -2.54
C LEU A 100 -3.86 -11.96 -3.02
N ALA A 101 -4.28 -10.84 -3.58
CA ALA A 101 -5.56 -10.67 -4.25
C ALA A 101 -5.35 -9.88 -5.55
N HIS A 102 -6.25 -10.07 -6.52
CA HIS A 102 -6.27 -9.32 -7.76
C HIS A 102 -7.71 -9.04 -8.17
N MET A 103 -7.93 -7.90 -8.82
CA MET A 103 -9.22 -7.56 -9.43
C MET A 103 -9.21 -8.02 -10.87
N VAL A 104 -10.15 -8.90 -11.24
CA VAL A 104 -10.30 -9.40 -12.61
C VAL A 104 -11.13 -8.40 -13.42
N CYS A 105 -10.66 -8.06 -14.62
CA CYS A 105 -11.47 -7.36 -15.62
C CYS A 105 -12.21 -8.39 -16.48
N LEU A 106 -13.54 -8.39 -16.41
CA LEU A 106 -14.38 -9.22 -17.27
C LEU A 106 -14.78 -8.41 -18.51
N HIS A 107 -14.31 -8.83 -19.68
CA HIS A 107 -14.70 -8.21 -20.95
C HIS A 107 -15.84 -9.02 -21.58
N GLN A 108 -17.05 -8.47 -21.59
CA GLN A 108 -18.15 -9.07 -22.35
C GLN A 108 -17.94 -8.78 -23.84
N VAL A 109 -17.47 -9.78 -24.59
CA VAL A 109 -17.57 -9.76 -26.03
C VAL A 109 -19.04 -10.01 -26.38
N SER A 110 -19.77 -8.94 -26.71
CA SER A 110 -21.03 -9.08 -27.43
C SER A 110 -20.70 -9.59 -28.83
N CYS A 111 -20.72 -10.91 -29.01
CA CYS A 111 -20.94 -11.48 -30.35
C CYS A 111 -22.32 -11.01 -30.80
N LYS A 112 -22.35 -10.09 -31.76
CA LYS A 112 -23.54 -9.86 -32.59
C LYS A 112 -23.74 -11.03 -33.54
#